data_AF-A0A1V3N496-F1
#
_entry.id   AF-A0A1V3N496-F1
#
_cell.length_a   1.000
_cell.length_b   1.000
_cell.length_c   1.000
_cell.angle_alpha   90.00
_cell.angle_beta   90.00
_cell.angle_gamma   90.00
#
_symmetry.space_group_name_H-M   'P 1'
#
loop_
_entity.id
_entity.type
_entity.pdbx_description
1 polymer ?
#
loop_
_entity_poly.entity_id
_entity_poly.type
_entity_poly.pdbx_seq_one_letter_code
_entity_poly.pdbx_strand_id
1 'polypeptide(L)' 'MKAKKTNLKERGTEDFIAVLQKYKAKVTKNSETSKRFLVDLGVITKKGRRTKRYENLCIPEVQE' A
#
# COMPACT_ATOMS: atom_id res chain seq x y z
N MET A 1 20.67 34.88 8.74
CA MET A 1 20.12 33.84 7.84
C MET A 1 19.76 32.63 8.70
N LYS A 2 18.47 32.30 8.85
CA LYS A 2 18.05 31.14 9.68
C LYS A 2 18.40 29.85 8.92
N ALA A 3 19.16 28.97 9.55
CA ALA A 3 19.47 27.65 9.00
C ALA A 3 18.17 26.87 8.76
N LYS A 4 17.91 26.44 7.52
CA LYS A 4 16.82 25.53 7.20
C LYS A 4 17.09 24.21 7.94
N LYS A 5 16.30 23.89 8.97
CA LYS A 5 16.26 22.56 9.57
C LYS A 5 15.90 21.56 8.47
N THR A 6 16.88 20.81 7.97
CA THR A 6 16.65 19.65 7.12
C THR A 6 15.94 18.59 7.96
N ASN A 7 14.69 18.25 7.60
CA ASN A 7 13.96 17.17 8.24
C ASN A 7 14.68 15.85 7.94
N LEU A 8 15.40 15.29 8.92
CA LEU A 8 16.06 13.98 8.78
C LEU A 8 15.08 12.85 8.40
N LYS A 9 13.78 13.04 8.66
CA LYS A 9 12.67 12.15 8.25
C LYS A 9 12.55 11.98 6.72
N GLU A 10 13.00 12.97 5.93
CA GLU A 10 12.77 12.98 4.48
C GLU A 10 13.69 11.99 3.74
N ARG A 11 14.97 11.90 4.11
CA ARG A 11 15.95 11.03 3.42
C ARG A 11 15.55 9.55 3.42
N GLY A 12 15.20 9.00 4.59
CA GLY A 12 14.78 7.60 4.68
C GLY A 12 13.44 7.32 3.98
N THR A 13 12.59 8.34 3.85
CA THR A 13 11.29 8.21 3.17
C THR A 13 11.48 8.10 1.65
N GLU A 14 12.38 8.92 1.07
CA GLU A 14 12.68 8.86 -0.37
C GLU A 14 13.30 7.52 -0.77
N ASP A 15 14.25 7.02 0.01
CA ASP A 15 14.87 5.71 -0.21
C ASP A 15 13.83 4.58 -0.16
N PHE A 16 12.94 4.63 0.83
CA PHE A 16 11.84 3.68 0.96
C PHE A 16 10.86 3.74 -0.22
N ILE A 17 10.47 4.95 -0.65
CA ILE A 17 9.62 5.14 -1.82
C ILE A 17 10.28 4.59 -3.09
N ALA A 18 11.59 4.81 -3.27
CA ALA A 18 12.33 4.29 -4.43
C ALA A 18 12.34 2.76 -4.46
N VAL A 19 12.49 2.10 -3.30
CA VAL A 19 12.38 0.64 -3.19
C VAL A 19 10.96 0.17 -3.57
N LEU A 20 9.93 0.84 -3.05
CA LEU A 20 8.54 0.52 -3.38
C LEU A 20 8.24 0.68 -4.87
N GLN A 21 8.75 1.73 -5.51
CA GLN A 21 8.57 1.96 -6.95
C GLN A 21 9.23 0.87 -7.80
N LYS A 22 10.45 0.45 -7.45
CA LYS A 22 11.14 -0.66 -8.14
C LYS A 22 10.35 -1.96 -8.03
N TYR A 23 9.78 -2.25 -6.86
CA TYR A 23 8.92 -3.43 -6.68
C TYR A 23 7.58 -3.29 -7.40
N LYS A 24 6.99 -2.09 -7.42
CA LYS A 24 5.75 -1.79 -8.14
C LYS A 24 5.86 -2.12 -9.63
N ALA A 25 7.03 -1.93 -10.24
CA ALA A 25 7.27 -2.30 -11.63
C ALA A 25 7.29 -3.83 -11.88
N LYS A 26 7.57 -4.63 -10.84
CA LYS A 26 7.62 -6.10 -10.91
C LYS A 26 6.26 -6.75 -10.64
N VAL A 27 5.29 -6.01 -10.12
CA VAL A 27 3.95 -6.53 -9.80
C VAL A 27 2.92 -6.07 -10.82
N THR A 28 2.05 -6.99 -11.24
CA THR A 28 0.99 -6.72 -12.20
C THR A 28 -0.18 -5.98 -11.56
N LYS A 29 -0.67 -4.93 -12.23
CA LYS A 29 -1.90 -4.23 -11.87
C LYS A 29 -3.13 -4.95 -12.44
N ASN A 30 -3.37 -6.19 -12.01
CA ASN A 30 -4.63 -6.87 -12.32
C ASN A 30 -5.50 -6.90 -11.05
N SER A 31 -6.72 -6.37 -11.18
CA SER A 31 -7.72 -6.32 -10.11
C SER A 31 -8.05 -7.72 -9.60
N GLU A 32 -8.18 -8.71 -10.49
CA GLU A 32 -8.50 -10.08 -10.14
C GLU A 32 -7.40 -10.75 -9.31
N THR A 33 -6.13 -10.61 -9.72
CA THR A 33 -5.00 -11.15 -8.96
C THR A 33 -4.84 -10.45 -7.61
N SER A 34 -5.10 -9.14 -7.56
CA SER A 34 -5.04 -8.36 -6.32
C SER A 34 -6.12 -8.80 -5.34
N LYS A 35 -7.34 -9.01 -5.84
CA LYS A 35 -8.47 -9.53 -5.06
C LYS A 35 -8.16 -10.93 -4.53
N ARG A 36 -7.65 -11.83 -5.36
CA ARG A 36 -7.28 -13.19 -4.93
C ARG A 36 -6.22 -13.17 -3.83
N PHE A 37 -5.17 -12.37 -4.01
CA PHE A 37 -4.13 -12.19 -2.99
C PHE A 37 -4.71 -11.72 -1.64
N LEU A 38 -5.59 -10.71 -1.66
CA LEU A 38 -6.22 -10.18 -0.44
C LEU A 38 -7.18 -11.20 0.22
N VAL A 39 -7.79 -12.07 -0.58
CA VAL A 39 -8.61 -13.20 -0.09
C VAL A 39 -7.73 -14.26 0.58
N ASP A 40 -6.63 -14.65 -0.07
CA ASP A 40 -5.72 -15.69 0.41
C ASP A 40 -5.00 -15.24 1.71
N LEU A 41 -4.70 -13.95 1.85
CA LEU A 41 -4.22 -13.36 3.10
C LEU A 41 -5.29 -13.23 4.20
N GLY A 42 -6.56 -13.50 3.90
CA GLY A 42 -7.66 -13.38 4.85
C GLY A 42 -8.01 -11.93 5.20
N VAL A 43 -7.66 -10.96 4.36
CA VAL A 43 -7.97 -9.53 4.55
C VAL A 43 -9.39 -9.22 4.10
N ILE A 44 -9.78 -9.76 2.94
CA ILE A 44 -11.14 -9.66 2.41
C ILE A 44 -11.72 -11.05 2.17
N THR A 45 -13.04 -11.15 2.15
CA THR A 45 -13.79 -12.35 1.77
C THR A 45 -13.82 -12.50 0.25
N LYS A 46 -14.17 -13.69 -0.26
CA LYS A 46 -14.40 -13.92 -1.71
C LYS A 46 -15.39 -12.92 -2.33
N LYS A 47 -16.35 -12.43 -1.52
CA LYS A 47 -17.36 -11.43 -1.90
C LYS A 47 -16.85 -9.98 -1.84
N GLY A 48 -15.59 -9.75 -1.45
CA GLY A 48 -14.96 -8.43 -1.37
C GLY A 48 -15.13 -7.69 -0.04
N ARG A 49 -15.86 -8.25 0.94
CA ARG A 49 -16.04 -7.62 2.26
C ARG A 49 -14.81 -7.85 3.15
N ARG A 50 -14.40 -6.86 3.93
CA ARG A 50 -13.33 -7.01 4.94
C ARG A 50 -13.68 -8.08 5.98
N THR A 51 -12.69 -8.89 6.37
CA THR A 51 -12.87 -9.93 7.41
C THR A 51 -12.81 -9.35 8.83
N LYS A 52 -12.08 -8.25 9.01
CA LYS A 52 -11.94 -7.51 10.26
C LYS A 52 -12.09 -6.02 10.02
N ARG A 53 -12.40 -5.28 11.07
CA ARG A 53 -12.38 -3.81 11.05
C ARG A 53 -10.94 -3.32 11.20
N TYR A 54 -10.23 -3.23 10.08
CA TYR A 54 -8.89 -2.66 10.06
C TYR A 54 -8.99 -1.14 10.08
N GLU A 55 -8.61 -0.50 11.19
CA GLU A 55 -8.67 0.96 11.34
C GLU A 55 -7.59 1.68 10.50
N ASN A 56 -6.44 1.04 10.31
CA ASN A 56 -5.28 1.63 9.64
C ASN A 56 -5.01 1.08 8.22
N LEU A 57 -5.88 0.21 7.69
CA LEU A 57 -5.78 -0.22 6.30
C LEU A 57 -6.64 0.65 5.40
N CYS A 58 -5.99 1.41 4.52
CA CYS A 58 -6.62 2.04 3.36
C CYS A 58 -6.89 0.98 2.27
N ILE A 59 -7.84 0.08 2.53
CA ILE A 59 -8.45 -0.72 1.46
C ILE A 59 -9.57 0.13 0.88
N PRO A 60 -9.54 0.47 -0.42
CA PRO A 60 -10.64 1.14 -1.06
C PRO A 60 -11.92 0.32 -0.86
N GLU A 61 -12.96 0.92 -0.28
CA GLU A 61 -14.25 0.24 -0.09
C GLU A 61 -14.92 -0.07 -1.43
N VAL A 62 -14.49 0.61 -2.50
CA VAL A 62 -14.90 0.42 -3.88
C VAL A 62 -13.64 0.39 -4.75
N GLN A 63 -13.39 -0.73 -5.42
CA GLN A 63 -12.48 -0.79 -6.57
C GLN A 63 -13.38 -0.90 -7.80
N GLU A 64 -13.52 0.19 -8.55
CA GLU A 64 -14.09 0.17 -9.91
C GLU A 64 -13.12 -0.50 -10.90
#